data_AF-A0A482RK82-F1
#
_entry.id   AF-A0A482RK82-F1
#
_cell.length_a   1.000
_cell.length_b   1.000
_cell.length_c   1.000
_cell.angle_alpha   90.00
_cell.angle_beta   90.00
_cell.angle_gamma   90.00
#
_symmetry.space_group_name_H-M   'P 1'
#
loop_
_entity.id
_entity.type
_entity.pdbx_description
1 polymer ?
#
loop_
_entity_poly.entity_id
_entity_poly.type
_entity_poly.pdbx_seq_one_letter_code
_entity_poly.pdbx_strand_id
1 'polypeptide(L)'
;MEVRFGFVRTRAARITRASLSCRGVRLHASVPPSSTQSGLRVRAVFVDTSPFISYYKHSPEKGAMPENLQKFGSNPGMQLRWMEEQLAFGQAHCSTTVVIGHHPVYSGALHGTARAPWNVRACVCVCVCVCVSTCCRPHCPRHVPLRSVCAGDNQELVRQFKPLLEQYGVRAYISGHDHTMLISKVDGVDYIISGAASEVRDDAVGSPTTTWFKNDHGFLVTSINATHILNVLVVGAGEVGYTSLQTLSTP
;
A
#
# COMPACT_ATOMS: atom_id res chain seq x y z
N MET A 1 10.49 -19.44 35.05
CA MET A 1 9.38 -19.12 34.15
C MET A 1 9.60 -19.98 32.90
N GLU A 2 8.96 -21.13 32.87
CA GLU A 2 9.24 -22.24 31.95
C GLU A 2 8.00 -22.47 31.08
N VAL A 3 8.12 -22.34 29.77
CA VAL A 3 7.00 -22.53 28.83
C VAL A 3 6.85 -24.03 28.56
N ARG A 4 5.78 -24.64 29.07
CA ARG A 4 5.42 -26.04 28.79
C ARG A 4 4.39 -26.12 27.67
N PHE A 5 4.69 -26.89 26.62
CA PHE A 5 3.73 -27.30 25.60
C PHE A 5 3.05 -28.61 26.03
N GLY A 6 1.76 -28.56 26.35
CA GLY A 6 0.95 -29.73 26.70
C GLY A 6 0.18 -30.26 25.49
N PHE A 7 0.40 -31.52 25.13
CA PHE A 7 -0.46 -32.29 24.21
C PHE A 7 -1.67 -32.81 24.99
N VAL A 8 -2.87 -32.35 24.67
CA VAL A 8 -4.12 -32.93 25.20
C VAL A 8 -4.67 -33.92 24.16
N ARG A 9 -4.62 -35.22 24.47
CA ARG A 9 -5.37 -36.25 23.75
C ARG A 9 -6.80 -36.32 24.30
N THR A 10 -7.79 -35.93 23.52
CA THR A 10 -9.20 -36.26 23.81
C THR A 10 -9.67 -37.44 22.97
N ARG A 11 -10.45 -38.33 23.61
CA ARG A 11 -11.00 -39.56 23.03
C ARG A 11 -12.05 -39.26 21.95
N ALA A 12 -12.12 -40.17 20.97
CA ALA A 12 -12.97 -40.11 19.80
C ALA A 12 -14.48 -40.06 20.14
N ALA A 13 -15.19 -39.11 19.53
CA ALA A 13 -16.62 -39.16 19.32
C ALA A 13 -16.90 -39.23 17.81
N ARG A 14 -17.83 -40.13 17.44
CA ARG A 14 -18.21 -40.52 16.07
C ARG A 14 -18.54 -39.32 15.18
N ILE A 15 -17.80 -39.19 14.08
CA ILE A 15 -18.07 -38.26 12.98
C ILE A 15 -19.04 -38.94 12.00
N THR A 16 -20.26 -38.42 11.87
CA THR A 16 -21.09 -38.65 10.69
C THR A 16 -20.54 -37.80 9.55
N ARG A 17 -20.32 -38.46 8.40
CA ARG A 17 -19.78 -37.85 7.18
C ARG A 17 -20.67 -36.71 6.67
N ALA A 18 -20.10 -35.52 6.54
CA ALA A 18 -20.41 -34.62 5.43
C ALA A 18 -19.08 -34.12 4.88
N SER A 19 -18.77 -34.59 3.67
CA SER A 19 -17.61 -34.23 2.88
C SER A 19 -17.67 -32.75 2.49
N LEU A 20 -16.59 -32.01 2.70
CA LEU A 20 -16.03 -31.09 1.71
C LEU A 20 -14.59 -30.74 2.10
N SER A 21 -13.69 -31.29 1.30
CA SER A 21 -12.25 -31.06 1.32
C SER A 21 -11.95 -29.77 0.57
N CYS A 22 -11.41 -28.77 1.26
CA CYS A 22 -10.41 -27.87 0.71
C CYS A 22 -9.34 -27.66 1.79
N ARG A 23 -8.15 -28.23 1.56
CA ARG A 23 -6.94 -27.99 2.34
C ARG A 23 -6.47 -26.56 2.10
N GLY A 24 -7.02 -25.61 2.85
CA GLY A 24 -6.49 -24.27 3.02
C GLY A 24 -6.16 -24.09 4.48
N VAL A 25 -4.90 -23.86 4.80
CA VAL A 25 -4.46 -23.55 6.17
C VAL A 25 -5.12 -22.23 6.57
N ARG A 26 -6.25 -22.28 7.27
CA ARG A 26 -6.81 -21.12 8.00
C ARG A 26 -6.00 -20.93 9.27
N LEU A 27 -4.82 -20.36 9.14
CA LEU A 27 -4.19 -19.70 10.29
C LEU A 27 -4.71 -18.27 10.31
N HIS A 28 -5.93 -18.08 10.82
CA HIS A 28 -6.14 -16.90 11.65
C HIS A 28 -5.29 -17.16 12.89
N ALA A 29 -4.00 -16.83 12.85
CA ALA A 29 -3.23 -16.65 14.08
C ALA A 29 -3.79 -15.40 14.77
N SER A 30 -5.02 -15.51 15.28
CA SER A 30 -5.62 -14.52 16.13
C SER A 30 -5.12 -14.81 17.53
N VAL A 31 -4.68 -13.76 18.22
CA VAL A 31 -4.78 -13.75 19.68
C VAL A 31 -6.25 -14.10 19.97
N PRO A 32 -6.54 -15.21 20.67
CA PRO A 32 -7.92 -15.58 20.95
C PRO A 32 -8.60 -14.38 21.59
N PRO A 33 -9.86 -14.08 21.24
CA PRO A 33 -10.58 -13.03 21.92
C PRO A 33 -10.65 -13.44 23.40
N SER A 34 -9.74 -12.93 24.22
CA SER A 34 -9.93 -12.97 25.65
C SER A 34 -11.15 -12.10 25.87
N SER A 35 -12.28 -12.76 26.09
CA SER A 35 -13.48 -12.15 26.63
C SER A 35 -13.05 -11.18 27.73
N THR A 36 -13.44 -9.91 27.60
CA THR A 36 -13.35 -8.82 28.59
C THR A 36 -12.21 -7.78 28.55
N GLN A 37 -11.49 -7.53 27.44
CA GLN A 37 -10.72 -6.28 27.34
C GLN A 37 -11.24 -5.34 26.25
N SER A 38 -11.86 -4.24 26.70
CA SER A 38 -12.20 -3.03 25.95
C SER A 38 -10.95 -2.26 25.51
N GLY A 39 -9.99 -2.95 24.91
CA GLY A 39 -8.70 -2.41 24.49
C GLY A 39 -8.70 -1.98 23.03
N LEU A 40 -7.91 -0.95 22.71
CA LEU A 40 -7.59 -0.57 21.33
C LEU A 40 -6.97 -1.76 20.59
N ARG A 41 -7.58 -2.17 19.47
CA ARG A 41 -7.05 -3.24 18.62
C ARG A 41 -6.64 -2.65 17.28
N VAL A 42 -5.35 -2.64 16.99
CA VAL A 42 -4.79 -2.19 15.71
C VAL A 42 -4.33 -3.41 14.92
N ARG A 43 -4.68 -3.44 13.63
CA ARG A 43 -4.14 -4.43 12.69
C ARG A 43 -3.21 -3.75 11.70
N ALA A 44 -2.00 -4.28 11.59
CA ALA A 44 -1.05 -3.91 10.55
C ALA A 44 -0.87 -5.09 9.60
N VAL A 45 -1.07 -4.85 8.30
CA VAL A 45 -0.91 -5.88 7.25
C VAL A 45 0.28 -5.49 6.38
N PHE A 46 1.34 -6.27 6.44
CA PHE A 46 2.52 -6.08 5.60
C PHE A 46 2.38 -6.92 4.33
N VAL A 47 2.56 -6.28 3.17
CA VAL A 47 2.31 -6.88 1.86
C VAL A 47 3.54 -6.71 0.99
N ASP A 48 4.00 -7.79 0.37
CA ASP A 48 5.00 -7.70 -0.68
C ASP A 48 4.30 -7.26 -1.97
N THR A 49 4.58 -6.01 -2.36
CA THR A 49 3.98 -5.42 -3.56
C THR A 49 4.75 -5.74 -4.84
N SER A 50 5.97 -6.29 -4.75
CA SER A 50 6.82 -6.59 -5.92
C SER A 50 6.17 -7.57 -6.91
N PRO A 51 5.50 -8.66 -6.47
CA PRO A 51 4.80 -9.59 -7.37
C PRO A 51 3.63 -8.98 -8.14
N PHE A 52 3.12 -7.82 -7.71
CA PHE A 52 2.01 -7.11 -8.32
C PHE A 52 2.46 -6.12 -9.40
N ILE A 53 3.76 -5.86 -9.52
CA ILE A 53 4.31 -4.92 -10.50
C ILE A 53 4.82 -5.70 -11.71
N SER A 54 4.16 -5.56 -12.86
CA SER A 54 4.50 -6.23 -14.11
C SER A 54 5.93 -5.97 -14.58
N TYR A 55 6.43 -4.75 -14.33
CA TYR A 55 7.78 -4.33 -14.69
C TYR A 55 8.86 -5.26 -14.12
N TYR A 56 8.77 -5.68 -12.84
CA TYR A 56 9.78 -6.58 -12.25
C TYR A 56 9.77 -8.00 -12.78
N LYS A 57 8.73 -8.41 -13.50
CA LYS A 57 8.66 -9.75 -14.11
C LYS A 57 9.37 -9.82 -15.46
N HIS A 58 9.52 -8.69 -16.13
CA HIS A 58 9.95 -8.65 -17.53
C HIS A 58 11.18 -7.76 -17.76
N SER A 59 11.77 -7.22 -16.69
CA SER A 59 12.90 -6.31 -16.74
C SER A 59 14.22 -6.99 -16.35
N PRO A 60 15.01 -7.47 -17.33
CA PRO A 60 16.33 -8.03 -17.06
C PRO A 60 17.29 -7.01 -16.42
N GLU A 61 17.06 -5.71 -16.61
CA GLU A 61 17.81 -4.64 -15.96
C GLU A 61 17.61 -4.55 -14.45
N LYS A 62 16.65 -5.30 -13.89
CA LYS A 62 16.40 -5.41 -12.44
C LYS A 62 17.13 -6.58 -11.79
N GLY A 63 18.14 -7.11 -12.47
CA GLY A 63 19.04 -8.12 -11.93
C GLY A 63 18.30 -9.41 -11.59
N ALA A 64 18.49 -9.90 -10.36
CA ALA A 64 17.89 -11.15 -9.90
C ALA A 64 16.38 -11.06 -9.61
N MET A 65 15.72 -9.90 -9.78
CA MET A 65 14.31 -9.75 -9.42
C MET A 65 13.34 -10.66 -10.17
N PRO A 66 13.37 -10.76 -11.52
CA PRO A 66 12.50 -11.71 -12.24
C PRO A 66 12.71 -13.16 -11.77
N GLU A 67 13.99 -13.56 -11.59
CA GLU A 67 14.35 -14.89 -11.11
C GLU A 67 13.86 -15.12 -9.68
N ASN A 68 14.03 -14.15 -8.78
CA ASN A 68 13.57 -14.25 -7.39
C ASN A 68 12.05 -14.38 -7.30
N LEU A 69 11.30 -13.58 -8.06
CA LEU A 69 9.84 -13.65 -8.10
C LEU A 69 9.36 -15.03 -8.57
N GLN A 70 10.06 -15.62 -9.53
CA GLN A 70 9.78 -16.97 -10.04
C GLN A 70 10.20 -18.06 -9.04
N LYS A 71 11.43 -17.96 -8.50
CA LYS A 71 12.06 -18.95 -7.61
C LYS A 71 11.36 -19.10 -6.28
N PHE A 72 10.92 -18.00 -5.68
CA PHE A 72 10.23 -18.02 -4.39
C PHE A 72 8.71 -18.15 -4.51
N GLY A 73 8.20 -18.45 -5.71
CA GLY A 73 6.81 -18.83 -5.91
C GLY A 73 5.82 -17.73 -5.59
N SER A 74 6.15 -16.48 -5.93
CA SER A 74 5.26 -15.34 -5.66
C SER A 74 3.95 -15.47 -6.47
N ASN A 75 2.87 -15.89 -5.81
CA ASN A 75 1.54 -15.94 -6.42
C ASN A 75 0.75 -14.69 -5.97
N PRO A 76 0.71 -13.61 -6.78
CA PRO A 76 0.04 -12.37 -6.41
C PRO A 76 -1.46 -12.60 -6.14
N GLY A 77 -2.11 -13.52 -6.86
CA GLY A 77 -3.53 -13.84 -6.63
C GLY A 77 -3.79 -14.53 -5.29
N MET A 78 -2.88 -15.39 -4.82
CA MET A 78 -2.97 -15.96 -3.47
C MET A 78 -2.71 -14.90 -2.41
N GLN A 79 -1.67 -14.09 -2.57
CA GLN A 79 -1.36 -13.03 -1.62
C GLN A 79 -2.51 -12.01 -1.52
N LEU A 80 -3.16 -11.67 -2.64
CA LEU A 80 -4.30 -10.76 -2.66
C LEU A 80 -5.49 -11.31 -1.87
N ARG A 81 -5.80 -12.61 -2.03
CA ARG A 81 -6.85 -13.27 -1.22
C ARG A 81 -6.50 -13.30 0.28
N TRP A 82 -5.25 -13.60 0.61
CA TRP A 82 -4.79 -13.55 2.00
C TRP A 82 -4.90 -12.15 2.60
N MET A 83 -4.54 -11.12 1.82
CA MET A 83 -4.69 -9.73 2.22
C MET A 83 -6.16 -9.40 2.48
N GLU A 84 -7.06 -9.73 1.55
CA GLU A 84 -8.51 -9.53 1.70
C GLU A 84 -9.05 -10.19 2.98
N GLU A 85 -8.66 -11.43 3.28
CA GLU A 85 -9.04 -12.11 4.52
C GLU A 85 -8.54 -11.37 5.78
N GLN A 86 -7.32 -10.81 5.75
CA GLN A 86 -6.80 -10.02 6.87
C GLN A 86 -7.53 -8.69 7.04
N LEU A 87 -7.91 -8.04 5.93
CA LEU A 87 -8.67 -6.80 5.92
C LEU A 87 -10.10 -7.02 6.43
N ALA A 88 -10.78 -8.06 5.97
CA ALA A 88 -12.10 -8.45 6.44
C ALA A 88 -12.12 -8.73 7.94
N PHE A 89 -11.12 -9.46 8.44
CA PHE A 89 -10.97 -9.67 9.88
C PHE A 89 -10.73 -8.34 10.62
N GLY A 90 -9.87 -7.47 10.06
CA GLY A 90 -9.57 -6.15 10.63
C GLY A 90 -10.83 -5.31 10.79
N GLN A 91 -11.66 -5.24 9.75
CA GLN A 91 -12.95 -4.55 9.79
C GLN A 91 -13.89 -5.12 10.86
N ALA A 92 -13.95 -6.43 11.03
CA ALA A 92 -14.87 -7.07 11.97
C ALA A 92 -14.41 -7.04 13.45
N HIS A 93 -13.10 -6.87 13.70
CA HIS A 93 -12.53 -7.16 15.01
C HIS A 93 -11.51 -6.15 15.53
N CYS A 94 -11.10 -5.18 14.73
CA CYS A 94 -10.10 -4.17 15.10
C CYS A 94 -10.70 -2.77 15.05
N SER A 95 -10.20 -1.88 15.91
CA SER A 95 -10.56 -0.46 15.91
C SER A 95 -10.06 0.25 14.66
N THR A 96 -8.95 -0.23 14.09
CA THR A 96 -8.44 0.26 12.80
C THR A 96 -7.49 -0.76 12.16
N THR A 97 -7.36 -0.64 10.84
CA THR A 97 -6.40 -1.39 10.03
C THR A 97 -5.53 -0.43 9.22
N VAL A 98 -4.23 -0.70 9.20
CA VAL A 98 -3.22 -0.06 8.35
C VAL A 98 -2.55 -1.11 7.48
N VAL A 99 -2.20 -0.72 6.26
CA VAL A 99 -1.51 -1.60 5.30
C VAL A 99 -0.15 -1.00 4.98
N ILE A 100 0.87 -1.84 4.93
CA ILE A 100 2.25 -1.44 4.66
C ILE A 100 2.76 -2.24 3.46
N GLY A 101 3.28 -1.55 2.45
CA GLY A 101 3.91 -2.16 1.28
C GLY A 101 5.13 -1.37 0.83
N HIS A 102 5.96 -1.95 -0.04
CA HIS A 102 7.14 -1.22 -0.54
C HIS A 102 6.73 -0.10 -1.51
N HIS A 103 6.00 -0.45 -2.57
CA HIS A 103 5.58 0.47 -3.63
C HIS A 103 4.35 1.32 -3.26
N PRO A 104 4.28 2.58 -3.72
CA PRO A 104 3.12 3.44 -3.53
C PRO A 104 1.96 3.02 -4.45
N VAL A 105 0.73 3.19 -3.95
CA VAL A 105 -0.49 3.11 -4.79
C VAL A 105 -0.67 4.44 -5.53
N TYR A 106 -0.61 5.54 -4.80
CA TYR A 106 -0.68 6.92 -5.31
C TYR A 106 0.66 7.60 -5.08
N SER A 107 1.14 8.34 -6.07
CA SER A 107 2.35 9.16 -5.94
C SER A 107 2.45 10.23 -7.00
N GLY A 108 3.02 11.36 -6.59
CA GLY A 108 3.43 12.45 -7.47
C GLY A 108 4.90 12.41 -7.87
N ALA A 109 5.65 11.36 -7.52
CA ALA A 109 7.05 11.18 -7.91
C ALA A 109 7.22 10.27 -9.12
N LEU A 110 8.42 10.27 -9.70
CA LEU A 110 8.74 9.40 -10.84
C LEU A 110 9.02 7.97 -10.36
N HIS A 111 8.40 6.96 -10.98
CA HIS A 111 8.64 5.53 -10.70
C HIS A 111 8.94 4.80 -12.00
N GLY A 112 9.89 3.87 -11.98
CA GLY A 112 10.18 2.98 -13.12
C GLY A 112 10.78 3.68 -14.36
N THR A 113 12.03 3.35 -14.69
CA THR A 113 12.77 3.68 -15.94
C THR A 113 13.00 5.14 -16.35
N ALA A 114 12.43 6.15 -15.68
CA ALA A 114 12.85 7.53 -15.91
C ALA A 114 14.18 7.80 -15.19
N ARG A 115 15.31 7.33 -15.75
CA ARG A 115 16.56 8.06 -15.55
C ARG A 115 16.32 9.44 -16.17
N ALA A 116 16.19 10.47 -15.34
CA ALA A 116 16.35 11.83 -15.82
C ALA A 116 17.77 11.95 -16.39
N PRO A 117 17.96 12.23 -17.70
CA PRO A 117 19.16 12.95 -18.06
C PRO A 117 18.98 14.35 -17.46
N TRP A 118 19.98 14.77 -16.69
CA TRP A 118 20.17 16.15 -16.27
C TRP A 118 19.74 17.09 -17.42
N ASN A 119 18.96 18.13 -17.07
CA ASN A 119 18.48 19.23 -17.91
C ASN A 119 17.01 19.09 -18.40
N VAL A 120 16.03 19.37 -17.55
CA VAL A 120 14.73 19.89 -18.01
C VAL A 120 14.26 21.02 -17.10
N ARG A 121 14.20 22.21 -17.67
CA ARG A 121 13.41 23.33 -17.14
C ARG A 121 11.95 22.91 -17.06
N ALA A 122 11.34 23.19 -15.93
CA ALA A 122 9.93 22.94 -15.60
C ALA A 122 8.98 23.27 -16.76
N CYS A 123 8.14 22.31 -17.13
CA CYS A 123 6.88 22.60 -17.82
C CYS A 123 5.79 22.72 -16.76
N VAL A 124 5.56 23.95 -16.32
CA VAL A 124 4.33 24.34 -15.62
C VAL A 124 3.19 24.21 -16.63
N CYS A 125 2.33 23.20 -16.49
CA CYS A 125 1.07 23.16 -17.20
C CYS A 125 -0.04 23.67 -16.28
N VAL A 126 -0.12 25.00 -16.17
CA VAL A 126 -1.37 25.69 -15.84
C VAL A 126 -2.20 25.67 -17.10
N CYS A 127 -3.21 24.82 -17.17
CA CYS A 127 -4.31 25.00 -18.11
C CYS A 127 -5.60 24.42 -17.52
N VAL A 128 -6.40 25.32 -16.96
CA VAL A 128 -7.84 25.19 -16.84
C VAL A 128 -8.39 24.85 -18.22
N CYS A 129 -8.97 23.66 -18.40
CA CYS A 129 -9.91 23.40 -19.48
C CYS A 129 -10.83 22.24 -19.10
N VAL A 130 -12.09 22.59 -18.89
CA VAL A 130 -13.24 21.69 -18.88
C VAL A 130 -13.27 20.95 -20.22
N CYS A 131 -13.11 19.63 -20.23
CA CYS A 131 -13.51 18.81 -21.36
C CYS A 131 -14.30 17.59 -20.88
N VAL A 132 -15.60 17.72 -21.07
CA VAL A 132 -16.63 16.70 -20.99
C VAL A 132 -16.31 15.56 -21.96
N SER A 133 -16.55 14.33 -21.48
CA SER A 133 -16.79 13.05 -22.16
C SER A 133 -16.45 12.84 -23.66
N THR A 134 -16.02 11.60 -23.93
CA THR A 134 -16.10 10.85 -25.21
C THR A 134 -15.18 11.27 -26.36
N CYS A 135 -14.06 10.55 -26.54
CA CYS A 135 -13.77 9.77 -27.77
C CYS A 135 -12.32 9.24 -27.74
N CYS A 136 -12.14 8.00 -27.32
CA CYS A 136 -11.06 7.17 -27.85
C CYS A 136 -11.48 6.65 -29.22
N ARG A 137 -10.87 7.11 -30.31
CA ARG A 137 -10.66 6.26 -31.50
C ARG A 137 -9.34 6.57 -32.21
N PRO A 138 -8.73 5.53 -32.81
CA PRO A 138 -7.35 5.51 -33.28
C PRO A 138 -7.27 6.11 -34.68
N HIS A 139 -6.14 6.72 -35.03
CA HIS A 139 -5.54 6.89 -36.39
C HIS A 139 -4.64 8.14 -36.35
N CYS A 140 -3.40 7.99 -35.89
CA CYS A 140 -2.34 8.94 -36.22
C CYS A 140 -1.04 8.18 -36.52
N PRO A 141 -0.67 8.01 -37.81
CA PRO A 141 0.58 7.38 -38.19
C PRO A 141 1.65 8.47 -38.26
N ARG A 142 2.39 8.65 -37.17
CA ARG A 142 3.77 9.17 -37.14
C ARG A 142 4.29 9.17 -35.70
N HIS A 143 5.20 8.23 -35.44
CA HIS A 143 6.21 8.21 -34.37
C HIS A 143 6.01 9.20 -33.21
N VAL A 144 5.39 8.73 -32.13
CA VAL A 144 5.57 9.37 -30.82
C VAL A 144 6.84 8.79 -30.21
N PRO A 145 7.88 9.57 -29.88
CA PRO A 145 8.95 9.06 -29.06
C PRO A 145 8.36 8.70 -27.69
N LEU A 146 8.33 7.40 -27.41
CA LEU A 146 8.09 6.82 -26.09
C LEU A 146 9.09 7.41 -25.11
N ARG A 147 8.69 8.46 -24.37
CA ARG A 147 9.27 8.93 -23.09
C ARG A 147 8.46 10.13 -22.58
N SER A 148 7.15 9.94 -22.43
CA SER A 148 6.40 10.79 -21.49
C SER A 148 6.74 10.26 -20.11
N VAL A 149 7.61 10.95 -19.40
CA VAL A 149 7.94 10.70 -18.00
C VAL A 149 6.70 11.09 -17.20
N CYS A 150 5.76 10.15 -17.06
CA CYS A 150 4.59 10.39 -16.22
C CYS A 150 5.01 10.12 -14.77
N ALA A 151 5.23 11.18 -14.00
CA ALA A 151 4.94 11.11 -12.58
C ALA A 151 3.50 10.64 -12.43
N GLY A 152 3.24 9.67 -11.56
CA GLY A 152 1.86 9.26 -11.38
C GLY A 152 1.65 7.92 -10.71
N ASP A 153 0.39 7.75 -10.33
CA ASP A 153 -0.13 6.66 -9.55
C ASP A 153 0.12 5.29 -10.22
N ASN A 154 0.45 4.30 -9.38
CA ASN A 154 0.70 2.95 -9.82
C ASN A 154 -0.61 2.26 -10.21
N GLN A 155 -0.95 2.31 -11.49
CA GLN A 155 -2.24 1.81 -12.01
C GLN A 155 -2.48 0.32 -11.70
N GLU A 156 -1.43 -0.50 -11.59
CA GLU A 156 -1.57 -1.92 -11.23
C GLU A 156 -2.03 -2.08 -9.78
N LEU A 157 -1.47 -1.29 -8.86
CA LEU A 157 -1.88 -1.28 -7.46
C LEU A 157 -3.18 -0.52 -7.24
N VAL A 158 -3.44 0.58 -7.95
CA VAL A 158 -4.73 1.27 -7.92
C VAL A 158 -5.86 0.31 -8.27
N ARG A 159 -5.71 -0.53 -9.30
CA ARG A 159 -6.76 -1.48 -9.70
C ARG A 159 -6.98 -2.61 -8.71
N GLN A 160 -5.93 -3.06 -8.01
CA GLN A 160 -5.98 -4.27 -7.19
C GLN A 160 -6.16 -3.97 -5.70
N PHE A 161 -5.52 -2.91 -5.19
CA PHE A 161 -5.48 -2.60 -3.76
C PHE A 161 -6.57 -1.62 -3.39
N LYS A 162 -6.73 -0.50 -4.13
CA LYS A 162 -7.71 0.56 -3.82
C LYS A 162 -9.10 0.02 -3.45
N PRO A 163 -9.72 -0.89 -4.25
CA PRO A 163 -11.08 -1.36 -3.93
C PRO A 163 -11.13 -2.10 -2.60
N LEU A 164 -10.11 -2.89 -2.28
CA LEU A 164 -10.03 -3.65 -1.03
C LEU A 164 -9.77 -2.72 0.17
N LEU A 165 -8.85 -1.76 0.02
CA LEU A 165 -8.54 -0.81 1.09
C LEU A 165 -9.77 0.00 1.48
N GLU A 166 -10.55 0.45 0.49
CA GLU A 166 -11.79 1.21 0.72
C GLU A 166 -12.91 0.34 1.29
N GLN A 167 -13.17 -0.82 0.67
CA GLN A 167 -14.24 -1.72 1.08
C GLN A 167 -14.10 -2.14 2.56
N TYR A 168 -12.87 -2.36 3.01
CA TYR A 168 -12.59 -2.82 4.38
C TYR A 168 -12.20 -1.68 5.35
N GLY A 169 -12.34 -0.42 4.94
CA GLY A 169 -12.16 0.74 5.82
C GLY A 169 -10.73 0.94 6.32
N VAL A 170 -9.72 0.60 5.51
CA VAL A 170 -8.32 0.88 5.83
C VAL A 170 -8.12 2.38 5.96
N ARG A 171 -7.41 2.84 6.99
CA ARG A 171 -7.21 4.28 7.24
C ARG A 171 -5.92 4.82 6.66
N ALA A 172 -4.89 3.97 6.59
CA ALA A 172 -3.61 4.36 6.02
C ALA A 172 -2.99 3.20 5.23
N TYR A 173 -2.50 3.52 4.04
CA TYR A 173 -1.57 2.71 3.27
C TYR A 173 -0.20 3.38 3.31
N ILE A 174 0.79 2.74 3.91
CA ILE A 174 2.13 3.30 4.11
C ILE A 174 3.10 2.60 3.19
N SER A 175 3.92 3.38 2.49
CA SER A 175 4.89 2.90 1.54
C SER A 175 6.18 3.71 1.52
N GLY A 176 7.15 3.21 0.77
CA GLY A 176 8.37 3.91 0.42
C GLY A 176 8.54 3.87 -1.08
N HIS A 177 9.65 3.28 -1.55
CA HIS A 177 10.07 3.18 -2.94
C HIS A 177 10.44 4.53 -3.56
N ASP A 178 9.61 5.54 -3.39
CA ASP A 178 9.96 6.89 -3.80
C ASP A 178 10.76 7.57 -2.72
N HIS A 179 11.90 8.07 -3.12
CA HIS A 179 12.83 8.79 -2.27
C HIS A 179 12.33 10.23 -2.00
N THR A 180 11.10 10.36 -1.50
CA THR A 180 10.42 11.61 -1.12
C THR A 180 9.50 11.36 0.07
N MET A 181 9.01 12.44 0.67
CA MET A 181 7.95 12.41 1.69
C MET A 181 6.67 12.90 1.04
N LEU A 182 5.60 12.11 1.05
CA LEU A 182 4.36 12.44 0.34
C LEU A 182 3.13 11.87 1.04
N ILE A 183 2.00 12.56 0.92
CA ILE A 183 0.69 12.04 1.28
C ILE A 183 -0.36 12.40 0.21
N SER A 184 -1.11 11.39 -0.21
CA SER A 184 -2.32 11.51 -1.02
C SER A 184 -3.54 11.07 -0.21
N LYS A 185 -4.61 11.86 -0.25
CA LYS A 185 -5.88 11.55 0.43
C LYS A 185 -6.92 11.17 -0.60
N VAL A 186 -7.32 9.91 -0.63
CA VAL A 186 -8.30 9.41 -1.61
C VAL A 186 -9.31 8.54 -0.89
N ASP A 187 -10.60 8.88 -1.05
CA ASP A 187 -11.74 8.11 -0.53
C ASP A 187 -11.64 7.72 0.95
N GLY A 188 -11.09 8.64 1.75
CA GLY A 188 -10.93 8.45 3.19
C GLY A 188 -9.76 7.56 3.60
N VAL A 189 -8.85 7.21 2.68
CA VAL A 189 -7.59 6.52 2.97
C VAL A 189 -6.43 7.50 2.80
N ASP A 190 -5.52 7.54 3.79
CA ASP A 190 -4.24 8.23 3.66
C ASP A 190 -3.23 7.30 2.96
N TYR A 191 -2.81 7.64 1.75
CA TYR A 191 -1.72 6.97 1.05
C TYR A 191 -0.43 7.74 1.30
N ILE A 192 0.43 7.18 2.13
CA ILE A 192 1.61 7.85 2.68
C ILE A 192 2.87 7.22 2.09
N ILE A 193 3.80 8.09 1.71
CA ILE A 193 5.15 7.74 1.28
C ILE A 193 6.13 8.31 2.31
N SER A 194 6.86 7.41 2.94
CA SER A 194 7.97 7.70 3.85
C SER A 194 9.23 7.03 3.31
N GLY A 195 9.66 7.42 2.10
CA GLY A 195 10.77 6.76 1.40
C GLY A 195 12.08 7.56 1.35
N ALA A 196 12.13 8.74 1.96
CA ALA A 196 13.30 9.63 1.94
C ALA A 196 14.32 9.40 3.09
N ALA A 197 14.34 8.20 3.68
CA ALA A 197 15.14 7.95 4.89
C ALA A 197 16.65 7.86 4.64
N SER A 198 17.07 7.42 3.44
CA SER A 198 18.49 7.26 3.08
C SER A 198 18.91 8.02 1.83
N GLU A 199 17.97 8.27 0.93
CA GLU A 199 18.18 8.98 -0.33
C GLU A 199 16.99 9.91 -0.56
N VAL A 200 17.24 11.06 -1.17
CA VAL A 200 16.21 12.03 -1.57
C VAL A 200 16.34 12.27 -3.06
N ARG A 201 15.24 12.19 -3.80
CA ARG A 201 15.16 12.57 -5.21
C ARG A 201 14.36 13.85 -5.35
N ASP A 202 14.84 14.75 -6.20
CA ASP A 202 14.12 15.98 -6.56
C ASP A 202 13.22 15.77 -7.77
N ASP A 203 12.37 14.74 -7.72
CA ASP A 203 11.51 14.35 -8.83
C ASP A 203 10.04 14.14 -8.47
N ALA A 204 9.66 14.41 -7.21
CA ALA A 204 8.27 14.61 -6.87
C ALA A 204 7.79 15.95 -7.43
N VAL A 205 6.79 15.88 -8.30
CA VAL A 205 6.11 17.04 -8.91
C VAL A 205 4.64 17.13 -8.51
N GLY A 206 4.14 16.14 -7.77
CA GLY A 206 2.74 16.02 -7.38
C GLY A 206 1.89 15.32 -8.44
N SER A 207 0.70 14.87 -8.03
CA SER A 207 -0.37 14.33 -8.87
C SER A 207 -1.70 14.94 -8.42
N PRO A 208 -2.81 14.81 -9.19
CA PRO A 208 -4.11 15.35 -8.77
C PRO A 208 -4.62 14.84 -7.41
N THR A 209 -4.14 13.68 -6.95
CA THR A 209 -4.48 13.08 -5.66
C THR A 209 -3.51 13.48 -4.54
N THR A 210 -2.35 14.05 -4.89
CA THR A 210 -1.32 14.47 -3.94
C THR A 210 -1.83 15.64 -3.12
N THR A 211 -1.88 15.46 -1.79
CA THR A 211 -2.27 16.52 -0.86
C THR A 211 -1.06 17.32 -0.41
N TRP A 212 0.06 16.65 -0.16
CA TRP A 212 1.30 17.29 0.27
C TRP A 212 2.50 16.43 -0.09
N PHE A 213 3.63 17.06 -0.42
CA PHE A 213 4.91 16.38 -0.58
C PHE A 213 6.08 17.31 -0.24
N LYS A 214 7.25 16.72 0.04
CA LYS A 214 8.52 17.43 0.18
C LYS A 214 9.70 16.50 -0.18
N ASN A 215 10.55 16.97 -1.09
CA ASN A 215 11.81 16.31 -1.46
C ASN A 215 12.89 16.64 -0.42
N ASP A 216 12.78 16.04 0.76
CA ASP A 216 13.70 16.24 1.87
C ASP A 216 13.78 14.95 2.69
N HIS A 217 14.86 14.78 3.45
CA HIS A 217 14.98 13.65 4.36
C HIS A 217 13.87 13.70 5.40
N GLY A 218 13.39 12.53 5.82
CA GLY A 218 12.28 12.48 6.74
C GLY A 218 11.82 11.09 7.12
N PHE A 219 10.79 11.05 7.96
CA PHE A 219 10.13 9.82 8.41
C PHE A 219 8.68 10.10 8.82
N LEU A 220 7.89 9.03 8.91
CA LEU A 220 6.50 9.07 9.38
C LEU A 220 6.43 8.73 10.88
N VAL A 221 5.64 9.51 11.63
CA VAL A 221 5.17 9.16 12.97
C VAL A 221 3.67 8.89 12.90
N THR A 222 3.25 7.70 13.32
CA THR A 222 1.82 7.33 13.42
C THR A 222 1.45 7.08 14.88
N SER A 223 0.44 7.80 15.37
CA SER A 223 -0.14 7.62 16.69
C SER A 223 -1.61 7.22 16.57
N ILE A 224 -2.03 6.23 17.34
CA ILE A 224 -3.38 5.67 17.26
C ILE A 224 -3.95 5.56 18.67
N ASN A 225 -5.17 6.05 18.84
CA ASN A 225 -5.97 5.83 20.05
C ASN A 225 -7.35 5.26 19.67
N ALA A 226 -8.24 5.14 20.66
CA ALA A 226 -9.57 4.54 20.46
C ALA A 226 -10.45 5.26 19.43
N THR A 227 -10.21 6.55 19.18
CA THR A 227 -11.08 7.41 18.36
C THR A 227 -10.36 8.05 17.19
N HIS A 228 -9.04 8.01 17.12
CA HIS A 228 -8.27 8.72 16.11
C HIS A 228 -7.01 7.97 15.69
N ILE A 229 -6.65 8.15 14.42
CA ILE A 229 -5.31 7.92 13.87
C ILE A 229 -4.72 9.26 13.44
N LEU A 230 -3.51 9.53 13.92
CA LEU A 230 -2.72 10.72 13.62
C LEU A 230 -1.46 10.29 12.89
N ASN A 231 -1.26 10.80 11.68
CA ASN A 231 -0.06 10.62 10.87
C ASN A 231 0.67 11.96 10.76
N VAL A 232 1.96 11.98 11.10
CA VAL A 232 2.81 13.17 11.04
C VAL A 232 4.02 12.85 10.15
N LEU A 233 4.14 13.56 9.03
CA LEU A 233 5.34 13.50 8.20
C LEU A 233 6.35 14.51 8.76
N VAL A 234 7.48 13.99 9.25
CA VAL A 234 8.58 14.77 9.80
C VAL A 234 9.67 14.87 8.73
N VAL A 235 10.24 16.07 8.57
CA VAL A 235 11.22 16.39 7.52
C VAL A 235 12.42 17.15 8.07
N GLY A 236 13.54 17.10 7.34
CA GLY A 236 14.77 17.79 7.66
C GLY A 236 15.25 17.47 9.08
N ALA A 237 15.51 18.50 9.88
CA ALA A 237 16.02 18.39 11.24
C ALA A 237 14.95 18.07 12.31
N GLY A 238 13.79 17.54 11.92
CA GLY A 238 12.68 17.23 12.85
C GLY A 238 11.49 18.17 12.74
N GLU A 239 11.37 18.92 11.64
CA GLU A 239 10.24 19.81 11.39
C GLU A 239 8.99 19.01 11.06
N VAL A 240 7.84 19.46 11.56
CA VAL A 240 6.54 18.90 11.13
C VAL A 240 6.23 19.41 9.72
N GLY A 241 6.38 18.53 8.73
CA GLY A 241 6.06 18.84 7.34
C GLY A 241 4.56 18.81 7.07
N TYR A 242 3.88 17.76 7.55
CA TYR A 242 2.44 17.62 7.38
C TYR A 242 1.82 16.78 8.50
N THR A 243 0.56 17.08 8.83
CA THR A 243 -0.23 16.35 9.81
C THR A 243 -1.57 15.93 9.23
N SER A 244 -1.89 14.65 9.35
CA SER A 244 -3.20 14.08 9.02
C SER A 244 -3.83 13.48 10.26
N LEU A 245 -5.00 13.99 10.63
CA LEU A 245 -5.83 13.43 11.70
C LEU A 245 -7.11 12.84 11.09
N GLN A 246 -7.38 11.58 11.36
CA GLN A 246 -8.62 10.93 10.95
C GLN A 246 -9.33 10.36 12.18
N THR A 247 -10.64 10.58 12.27
CA THR A 247 -11.49 9.93 13.27
C THR A 247 -11.76 8.49 12.87
N LEU A 248 -11.69 7.58 13.84
CA LEU A 248 -12.04 6.17 13.71
C LEU A 248 -13.50 5.99 14.10
N SER A 249 -14.27 5.32 13.25
CA SER A 249 -15.59 4.84 13.61
C SER A 249 -15.42 3.75 14.67
N THR A 250 -16.15 3.85 15.78
CA THR A 250 -16.32 2.69 16.67
C THR A 250 -17.07 1.59 15.91
N PRO A 251 -16.59 0.32 15.94
CA PRO A 251 -17.33 -0.80 15.36
C PRO A 251 -18.68 -1.01 16.05
#